data_AF-A0A128ECL4-F1
#
_entry.id   AF-A0A128ECL4-F1
#
_cell.length_a   1.000
_cell.length_b   1.000
_cell.length_c   1.000
_cell.angle_alpha   90.00
_cell.angle_beta   90.00
_cell.angle_gamma   90.00
#
_symmetry.space_group_name_H-M   'P 1'
#
loop_
_entity.id
_entity.type
_entity.pdbx_description
1 polymer ?
#
loop_
_entity_poly.entity_id
_entity_poly.type
_entity_poly.pdbx_seq_one_letter_code
_entity_poly.pdbx_strand_id
1 'polypeptide(L)'
;MTLINIQIQADKTTLEALKALLFKIDSTAIFESYDKQSNLSQIDQKKLGEIIQADKRGKVKYQSIGEFDIEMRGYLKNLGA
;
A
#
# COMPACT_ATOMS: atom_id res chain seq x y z
N MET A 1 -6.94 21.63 -13.09
CA MET A 1 -6.64 21.16 -11.72
C MET A 1 -5.16 20.86 -11.67
N THR A 2 -4.41 21.56 -10.82
CA THR A 2 -2.94 21.43 -10.73
C THR A 2 -2.63 20.55 -9.52
N LEU A 3 -1.89 19.47 -9.73
CA LEU A 3 -1.43 18.58 -8.67
C LEU A 3 0.07 18.83 -8.45
N ILE A 4 0.46 19.14 -7.21
CA ILE A 4 1.87 19.30 -6.82
C ILE A 4 2.21 18.10 -5.93
N ASN A 5 3.17 17.29 -6.37
CA ASN A 5 3.68 16.15 -5.61
C ASN A 5 5.06 16.50 -5.03
N ILE A 6 5.22 16.36 -3.73
CA ILE A 6 6.46 16.67 -3.01
C ILE A 6 6.87 15.43 -2.20
N GLN A 7 8.04 14.88 -2.49
CA GLN A 7 8.60 13.73 -1.77
C GLN A 7 9.77 14.19 -0.91
N ILE A 8 9.70 13.92 0.39
CA ILE A 8 10.70 14.37 1.38
C ILE A 8 11.05 13.21 2.30
N GLN A 9 12.35 13.04 2.60
CA GLN A 9 12.79 12.20 3.70
C GLN A 9 13.03 13.09 4.92
N ALA A 10 12.27 12.87 6.00
CA ALA A 10 12.41 13.61 7.24
C ALA A 10 12.14 12.69 8.44
N ASP A 11 12.56 13.10 9.63
CA ASP A 11 12.20 12.41 10.87
C ASP A 11 10.72 12.64 11.23
N LYS A 12 10.21 11.85 12.18
CA LYS A 12 8.80 11.90 12.60
C LYS A 12 8.35 13.29 13.07
N THR A 13 9.19 14.01 13.81
CA THR A 13 8.85 15.34 14.33
C THR A 13 8.66 16.33 13.19
N THR A 14 9.57 16.29 12.22
CA THR A 14 9.49 17.12 11.02
C THR A 14 8.27 16.78 10.16
N LEU A 15 7.92 15.50 10.01
CA LEU A 15 6.73 15.08 9.27
C LEU A 15 5.43 15.57 9.93
N GLU A 16 5.31 15.48 11.24
CA GLU A 16 4.13 16.00 11.96
C GLU A 16 4.00 17.52 11.85
N ALA A 17 5.12 18.25 11.92
CA ALA A 17 5.13 19.70 11.72
C ALA A 17 4.68 20.06 10.29
N LEU A 18 5.17 19.34 9.28
CA LEU A 18 4.76 19.53 7.88
C LEU A 18 3.28 19.24 7.66
N LYS A 19 2.77 18.15 8.24
CA LYS A 19 1.34 17.79 8.19
C LYS A 19 0.47 18.89 8.81
N ALA A 20 0.86 19.41 9.97
CA ALA A 20 0.13 20.49 10.64
C ALA A 20 0.11 21.78 9.81
N LEU A 21 1.25 22.14 9.20
CA LEU A 21 1.33 23.31 8.32
C LEU A 21 0.49 23.13 7.05
N LEU A 22 0.56 21.96 6.42
CA LEU A 22 -0.19 21.66 5.20
C LEU A 22 -1.70 21.79 5.45
N PHE A 23 -2.23 21.15 6.49
CA PHE A 23 -3.66 21.21 6.81
C PHE A 23 -4.15 22.57 7.31
N LYS A 24 -3.24 23.44 7.78
CA LYS A 24 -3.57 24.83 8.08
C LYS A 24 -3.75 25.66 6.81
N ILE A 25 -3.03 25.33 5.74
CA ILE A 25 -3.10 26.04 4.44
C ILE A 25 -4.26 25.49 3.61
N ASP A 26 -4.39 24.17 3.55
CA ASP A 26 -5.42 23.46 2.80
C ASP A 26 -5.89 22.24 3.59
N SER A 27 -7.10 22.34 4.16
CA SER A 27 -7.71 21.27 4.95
C SER A 27 -8.12 20.05 4.11
N THR A 28 -8.12 20.17 2.78
CA THR A 28 -8.47 19.10 1.84
C THR A 28 -7.23 18.44 1.22
N ALA A 29 -6.03 18.91 1.55
CA ALA A 29 -4.79 18.32 1.09
C ALA A 29 -4.67 16.84 1.53
N ILE A 30 -3.88 16.08 0.78
CA ILE A 30 -3.57 14.67 1.12
C ILE A 30 -2.14 14.63 1.63
N PHE A 31 -1.93 14.00 2.80
CA PHE A 31 -0.61 13.79 3.40
C PHE A 31 -0.40 12.30 3.67
N GLU A 32 0.60 11.73 3.02
CA GLU A 32 1.01 10.33 3.21
C GLU A 32 2.42 10.28 3.78
N SER A 33 2.58 9.62 4.93
CA SER A 33 3.90 9.31 5.50
C SER A 33 4.10 7.81 5.57
N TYR A 34 5.21 7.34 5.03
CA TYR A 34 5.63 5.95 5.10
C TYR A 34 6.75 5.85 6.13
N ASP A 35 6.49 5.18 7.26
CA ASP A 35 7.54 4.89 8.23
C ASP A 35 8.64 4.06 7.55
N LYS A 36 9.91 4.41 7.78
CA LYS A 36 11.05 3.55 7.38
C LYS A 36 11.00 2.20 8.09
N GLN A 37 10.35 2.13 9.26
CA GLN A 37 10.14 0.89 10.00
C GLN A 37 8.91 0.17 9.43
N SER A 38 9.17 -0.82 8.60
CA SER A 38 8.14 -1.78 8.21
C SER A 38 7.58 -2.46 9.46
N ASN A 39 6.29 -2.29 9.72
CA ASN A 39 5.55 -3.01 10.76
C ASN A 39 5.43 -4.53 10.47
N LEU A 40 5.96 -4.98 9.33
CA LEU A 40 5.98 -6.38 8.93
C LEU A 40 7.19 -7.09 9.50
N SER A 41 7.02 -8.39 9.80
CA SER A 41 8.13 -9.26 10.16
C SER A 41 9.18 -9.32 9.04
N GLN A 42 10.42 -9.69 9.37
CA GLN A 42 11.47 -9.88 8.36
C GLN A 42 11.07 -10.89 7.27
N ILE A 43 10.31 -11.92 7.65
CA ILE A 43 9.81 -12.95 6.73
C ILE A 43 8.82 -12.33 5.73
N ASP A 44 7.90 -11.50 6.23
CA ASP A 44 6.90 -10.85 5.39
C ASP A 44 7.53 -9.79 4.48
N GLN A 45 8.52 -9.05 4.97
CA GLN A 45 9.32 -8.13 4.14
C GLN A 45 10.01 -8.86 2.99
N LYS A 46 10.62 -10.02 3.27
CA LYS A 46 11.26 -10.85 2.24
C LYS A 46 10.24 -11.34 1.21
N LYS A 47 9.09 -11.86 1.65
CA LYS A 47 8.01 -12.33 0.77
C LYS A 47 7.48 -11.21 -0.13
N LEU A 48 7.27 -10.00 0.41
CA LEU A 48 6.87 -8.85 -0.40
C LEU A 48 7.93 -8.49 -1.44
N GLY A 49 9.21 -8.53 -1.07
CA GLY A 49 10.30 -8.35 -2.02
C GLY A 49 10.24 -9.36 -3.18
N GLU A 50 9.96 -10.63 -2.88
CA GLU A 50 9.81 -11.68 -3.91
C GLU A 50 8.61 -11.42 -4.84
N ILE A 51 7.48 -10.96 -4.29
CA ILE A 51 6.29 -10.58 -5.06
C ILE A 51 6.59 -9.40 -5.99
N ILE A 52 7.23 -8.34 -5.49
CA ILE A 52 7.62 -7.17 -6.31
C ILE A 52 8.55 -7.59 -7.45
N GLN A 53 9.48 -8.51 -7.19
CA GLN A 53 10.38 -9.02 -8.25
C GLN A 53 9.65 -9.92 -9.25
N ALA A 54 8.63 -10.66 -8.81
CA ALA A 54 7.77 -11.43 -9.71
C ALA A 54 6.93 -10.50 -10.61
N ASP A 55 6.41 -9.40 -10.04
CA ASP A 55 5.65 -8.39 -10.78
C ASP A 55 6.49 -7.74 -11.87
N LYS A 56 7.71 -7.30 -11.54
CA LYS A 56 8.68 -6.76 -12.52
C LYS A 56 9.00 -7.71 -13.67
N ARG A 57 8.83 -9.02 -13.47
CA ARG A 57 9.04 -10.06 -14.49
C ARG A 57 7.74 -10.47 -15.20
N GLY A 58 6.62 -9.81 -14.93
CA GLY A 58 5.30 -10.15 -15.47
C GLY A 58 4.75 -11.49 -14.98
N LYS A 59 5.18 -11.95 -13.80
CA LYS A 59 4.81 -13.27 -13.23
C LYS A 59 3.71 -13.20 -12.17
N VAL A 60 3.21 -12.00 -11.86
CA VAL A 60 2.11 -11.82 -10.89
C VAL A 60 0.78 -11.85 -11.64
N LYS A 61 -0.10 -12.77 -11.25
CA LYS A 61 -1.50 -12.78 -11.70
C LYS A 61 -2.27 -11.75 -10.87
N TYR A 62 -2.89 -10.80 -11.53
CA TYR A 62 -3.85 -9.88 -10.94
C TYR A 62 -5.25 -10.40 -11.18
N GLN A 63 -6.11 -10.30 -10.19
CA GLN A 63 -7.53 -10.59 -10.31
C GLN A 63 -8.34 -9.59 -9.50
N SER A 64 -9.54 -9.29 -9.97
CA SER A 64 -10.46 -8.44 -9.24
C SER A 64 -10.99 -9.14 -7.99
N ILE A 65 -11.43 -8.35 -7.00
CA ILE A 65 -12.08 -8.88 -5.80
C ILE A 65 -13.34 -9.69 -6.17
N GLY A 66 -14.06 -9.29 -7.21
CA GLY A 66 -15.23 -10.03 -7.70
C GLY A 66 -14.88 -11.40 -8.28
N GLU A 67 -13.84 -11.49 -9.11
CA GLU A 67 -13.34 -12.77 -9.64
C GLU A 67 -12.85 -13.68 -8.50
N PHE A 68 -12.14 -13.11 -7.52
CA PHE A 68 -11.71 -13.85 -6.34
C PHE A 68 -12.89 -14.40 -5.53
N ASP A 69 -13.95 -13.61 -5.32
CA ASP A 69 -15.14 -14.08 -4.58
C ASP A 69 -15.83 -15.24 -5.30
N ILE A 70 -15.93 -15.18 -6.63
CA ILE A 70 -16.50 -16.26 -7.45
C ILE A 70 -15.64 -17.53 -7.34
N GLU A 71 -14.31 -17.41 -7.52
CA GLU A 71 -13.36 -18.53 -7.38
C GLU A 71 -13.45 -19.18 -6.00
N MET A 72 -13.45 -18.35 -4.93
CA MET A 72 -13.53 -18.83 -3.54
C MET A 72 -14.86 -19.52 -3.23
N ARG A 73 -15.99 -18.98 -3.70
CA ARG A 73 -17.29 -19.64 -3.53
C ARG A 73 -17.33 -20.99 -4.25
N GLY A 74 -16.77 -21.08 -5.45
CA GLY A 74 -16.64 -22.35 -6.17
C GLY A 74 -15.77 -23.35 -5.42
N TYR A 75 -14.62 -22.90 -4.92
CA TYR A 75 -13.72 -23.72 -4.11
C TYR A 75 -14.38 -24.24 -2.84
N LEU A 76 -15.07 -23.38 -2.09
CA LEU A 76 -15.78 -23.75 -0.86
C LEU A 76 -16.90 -24.77 -1.12
N LYS A 77 -17.68 -24.58 -2.19
CA LYS A 77 -18.69 -25.58 -2.61
C LYS A 77 -18.08 -26.94 -2.92
N ASN A 78 -16.91 -26.98 -3.56
CA ASN A 78 -16.19 -28.22 -3.85
C ASN A 78 -15.64 -28.90 -2.59
N LEU A 79 -15.46 -28.16 -1.50
CA LEU A 79 -15.09 -28.69 -0.18
C LEU A 79 -16.31 -29.12 0.67
N GLY A 80 -17.53 -28.97 0.15
CA GLY A 80 -18.76 -29.35 0.83
C GLY A 80 -19.28 -28.34 1.86
N ALA A 81 -18.84 -27.07 1.77
CA ALA A 81 -19.37 -25.95 2.54
C ALA A 81 -20.65 -25.36 1.94
#